data_AF-A0A6P2AJ33-F1
#
_entry.id   AF-A0A6P2AJ33-F1
#
_cell.length_a   1.000
_cell.length_b   1.000
_cell.length_c   1.000
_cell.angle_alpha   90.00
_cell.angle_beta   90.00
_cell.angle_gamma   90.00
#
_symmetry.space_group_name_H-M   'P 1'
#
loop_
_entity.id
_entity.type
_entity.pdbx_description
1 polymer ?
#
loop_
_entity_poly.entity_id
_entity_poly.type
_entity_poly.pdbx_seq_one_letter_code
_entity_poly.pdbx_strand_id
1 'polypeptide(L)'
;MEPLNLWEQLIARSERALATGALQPIPTTWNFVEQGGLGFLVRALANLVRKETQGAMKRSQQPNFNPFLPYEPDLFVADLSPSHV
;
A
#
# COMPACT_ATOMS: atom_id res chain seq x y z
N MET A 1 21.40 12.09 -9.86
CA MET A 1 19.99 11.90 -9.46
C MET A 1 19.86 12.52 -8.09
N GLU A 2 19.18 13.65 -7.96
CA GLU A 2 19.17 14.38 -6.70
C GLU A 2 18.24 13.72 -5.66
N PRO A 3 18.67 13.64 -4.39
CA PRO A 3 17.98 12.90 -3.32
C PRO A 3 16.62 13.51 -2.92
N LEU A 4 16.29 14.74 -3.34
CA LEU A 4 14.96 15.34 -3.14
C LEU A 4 13.85 14.65 -3.96
N ASN A 5 14.20 13.86 -4.98
CA ASN A 5 13.24 13.47 -6.01
C ASN A 5 12.31 12.30 -5.63
N LEU A 6 12.76 11.29 -4.86
CA LEU A 6 11.96 10.07 -4.68
C LEU A 6 10.77 10.27 -3.73
N TRP A 7 10.97 11.02 -2.64
CA TRP A 7 9.91 11.29 -1.66
C TRP A 7 8.78 12.14 -2.28
N GLU A 8 9.13 13.18 -3.03
CA GLU A 8 8.16 14.02 -3.73
C GLU A 8 7.39 13.23 -4.79
N GLN A 9 8.09 12.38 -5.57
CA GLN A 9 7.45 11.47 -6.51
C GLN A 9 6.49 10.50 -5.81
N LEU A 10 6.89 9.94 -4.65
CA LEU A 10 6.04 9.03 -3.89
C LEU A 10 4.75 9.71 -3.42
N ILE A 11 4.85 10.94 -2.90
CA ILE A 11 3.67 11.72 -2.49
C ILE A 11 2.76 11.96 -3.69
N ALA A 12 3.31 12.53 -4.78
CA ALA A 12 2.51 12.88 -5.95
C ALA A 12 1.86 11.64 -6.61
N ARG A 13 2.58 10.51 -6.63
CA ARG A 13 2.03 9.23 -7.13
C ARG A 13 0.95 8.68 -6.22
N SER A 14 1.14 8.74 -4.91
CA SER A 14 0.14 8.30 -3.94
C SER A 14 -1.16 9.11 -4.06
N GLU A 15 -1.06 10.43 -4.15
CA GLU A 15 -2.21 11.32 -4.36
C GLU A 15 -2.95 11.00 -5.66
N ARG A 16 -2.22 10.82 -6.76
CA ARG A 16 -2.81 10.43 -8.05
C ARG A 16 -3.50 9.07 -7.95
N ALA A 17 -2.83 8.07 -7.38
CA ALA A 17 -3.38 6.71 -7.28
C ALA A 17 -4.64 6.66 -6.43
N LEU A 18 -4.71 7.47 -5.36
CA LEU A 18 -5.93 7.65 -4.57
C LEU A 18 -7.05 8.30 -5.41
N ALA A 19 -6.72 9.36 -6.17
CA ALA A 19 -7.68 10.07 -7.00
C ALA A 19 -8.22 9.21 -8.17
N THR A 20 -7.40 8.34 -8.76
CA THR A 20 -7.81 7.41 -9.82
C THR A 20 -8.47 6.13 -9.29
N GLY A 21 -8.38 5.88 -7.99
CA GLY A 21 -8.86 4.65 -7.35
C GLY A 21 -7.96 3.43 -7.61
N ALA A 22 -6.77 3.61 -8.20
CA ALA A 22 -5.75 2.58 -8.31
C ALA A 22 -5.21 2.16 -6.94
N LEU A 23 -5.03 3.14 -6.03
CA LEU A 23 -4.76 2.89 -4.62
C LEU A 23 -6.07 2.99 -3.84
N GLN A 24 -6.47 1.88 -3.23
CA GLN A 24 -7.69 1.77 -2.43
C GLN A 24 -7.33 1.56 -0.95
N PRO A 25 -7.44 2.59 -0.10
CA PRO A 25 -7.14 2.45 1.33
C PRO A 25 -8.06 1.42 1.99
N ILE A 26 -7.50 0.68 2.94
CA ILE A 26 -8.27 -0.23 3.79
C ILE A 26 -8.81 0.59 4.97
N PRO A 27 -10.14 0.78 5.10
CA PRO A 27 -10.71 1.54 6.20
C PRO A 27 -10.30 0.94 7.54
N THR A 28 -9.55 1.72 8.32
CA THR A 28 -8.90 1.28 9.55
C THR A 28 -9.15 2.31 10.64
N THR A 29 -9.77 1.90 11.75
CA THR A 29 -9.84 2.68 12.98
C THR A 29 -8.59 2.45 13.80
N TRP A 30 -8.24 3.39 14.67
CA TRP A 30 -7.09 3.24 15.54
C TRP A 30 -7.35 3.84 16.91
N ASN A 31 -6.68 3.31 17.92
CA ASN A 31 -6.71 3.80 19.27
C ASN A 31 -5.38 3.50 19.97
N PHE A 32 -5.00 4.36 20.91
CA PHE A 32 -3.90 4.07 21.82
C PHE A 32 -4.39 3.20 22.99
N VAL A 33 -3.56 2.29 23.45
CA VAL A 33 -3.80 1.44 24.64
C VAL A 33 -2.54 1.47 25.50
N GLU A 34 -2.71 1.60 26.81
CA GLU A 34 -1.62 1.51 27.78
C GLU A 34 -1.65 0.15 28.47
N GLN A 35 -0.53 -0.56 28.49
CA GLN A 35 -0.40 -1.83 29.20
C GLN A 35 1.01 -2.00 29.74
N GLY A 36 1.14 -2.25 31.06
CA GLY A 36 2.45 -2.44 31.69
C GLY A 36 3.37 -1.21 31.63
N GLY A 37 2.81 0.00 31.50
CA GLY A 37 3.58 1.25 31.34
C GLY A 37 4.09 1.51 29.92
N LEU A 38 3.63 0.74 28.93
CA LEU A 38 3.94 0.94 27.52
C LEU A 38 2.68 1.33 26.74
N GLY A 39 2.84 2.33 25.86
CA GLY A 39 1.80 2.80 24.95
C GLY A 39 1.85 2.04 23.62
N PHE A 40 0.71 1.53 23.19
CA PHE A 40 0.52 0.78 21.95
C PHE A 40 -0.43 1.53 21.01
N LEU A 41 -0.08 1.64 19.73
CA LEU A 41 -1.03 2.04 18.69
C LEU A 41 -1.71 0.79 18.11
N VAL A 42 -2.97 0.58 18.47
CA VAL A 42 -3.77 -0.51 17.91
C VAL A 42 -4.51 0.00 16.68
N ARG A 43 -4.41 -0.73 15.57
CA ARG A 43 -5.14 -0.48 14.33
C ARG A 43 -6.10 -1.65 14.06
N ALA A 44 -7.38 -1.37 13.97
CA ALA A 44 -8.42 -2.35 13.71
C ALA A 44 -9.10 -2.05 12.37
N LEU A 45 -9.34 -3.10 11.57
CA LEU A 45 -10.08 -2.96 10.32
C LEU A 45 -11.52 -2.55 10.63
N ALA A 46 -11.94 -1.39 10.14
CA ALA A 46 -13.23 -0.78 10.50
C ALA A 46 -14.42 -1.63 10.02
N ASN A 47 -14.21 -2.51 9.04
CA ASN A 47 -15.22 -3.41 8.48
C ASN A 47 -14.58 -4.73 8.03
N LEU A 48 -14.52 -5.73 8.91
CA LEU A 48 -14.08 -7.10 8.54
C LEU A 48 -15.00 -7.77 7.50
N VAL A 49 -16.20 -7.23 7.29
CA VAL A 49 -17.27 -7.85 6.48
C VAL A 49 -16.97 -7.82 4.97
N ARG A 50 -16.03 -7.02 4.49
CA ARG A 50 -15.62 -7.06 3.07
C ARG A 50 -14.50 -8.07 2.81
N LYS A 51 -14.80 -9.35 3.05
CA LYS A 51 -14.02 -10.46 2.46
C LYS A 51 -14.53 -10.84 1.05
N GLU A 52 -15.49 -10.07 0.50
CA GLU A 52 -16.23 -10.43 -0.71
C GLU A 52 -16.19 -9.36 -1.82
N THR A 53 -15.02 -9.02 -2.33
CA THR A 53 -14.91 -8.48 -3.70
C THR A 53 -13.72 -9.17 -4.38
N GLN A 54 -13.88 -10.45 -4.73
CA GLN A 54 -14.31 -10.90 -6.06
C GLN A 54 -13.46 -10.29 -7.19
N GLY A 55 -12.21 -10.73 -7.32
CA GLY A 55 -11.35 -10.40 -8.47
C GLY A 55 -9.89 -10.79 -8.26
N ALA A 56 -9.26 -10.24 -7.21
CA ALA A 56 -7.83 -10.42 -6.96
C ALA A 56 -7.43 -11.85 -6.57
N MET A 57 -8.27 -12.59 -5.83
CA MET A 57 -7.98 -13.96 -5.39
C MET A 57 -7.94 -15.00 -6.52
N LYS A 58 -8.49 -14.70 -7.71
CA LYS A 58 -8.47 -15.65 -8.84
C LYS A 58 -7.13 -15.69 -9.55
N ARG A 59 -6.37 -14.58 -9.55
CA ARG A 59 -5.07 -14.47 -10.22
C ARG A 59 -3.95 -15.18 -9.44
N SER A 60 -4.04 -15.17 -8.11
CA SER A 60 -3.04 -15.77 -7.20
C SER A 60 -3.01 -17.30 -7.21
N GLN A 61 -3.91 -17.96 -7.93
CA GLN A 61 -3.97 -19.43 -8.03
C GLN A 61 -3.20 -19.98 -9.23
N GLN A 62 -2.62 -19.13 -10.07
CA GLN A 62 -1.80 -19.58 -11.20
C GLN A 62 -0.41 -20.03 -10.72
N PRO A 63 0.10 -21.20 -11.17
CA PRO A 63 1.50 -21.54 -10.95
C PRO A 63 2.35 -20.47 -11.64
N ASN A 64 3.20 -19.78 -10.88
CA ASN A 64 4.04 -18.63 -11.28
C ASN A 64 3.40 -17.24 -11.24
N PHE A 65 2.29 -17.05 -10.52
CA PHE A 65 1.78 -15.70 -10.25
C PHE A 65 2.78 -14.89 -9.42
N ASN A 66 3.23 -13.74 -9.95
CA ASN A 66 4.03 -12.76 -9.23
C ASN A 66 3.15 -11.53 -8.93
N PRO A 67 2.81 -11.23 -7.65
CA PRO A 67 1.95 -10.10 -7.30
C PRO A 67 2.57 -8.73 -7.63
N PHE A 68 3.86 -8.68 -7.98
CA PHE A 68 4.58 -7.47 -8.34
C PHE A 68 4.73 -7.28 -9.86
N LEU A 69 4.43 -8.30 -10.68
CA LEU A 69 4.62 -8.26 -12.13
C LEU A 69 3.41 -8.80 -12.91
N PRO A 70 2.93 -8.07 -13.95
CA PRO A 70 3.27 -6.67 -14.24
C PRO A 70 2.78 -5.76 -13.10
N TYR A 71 3.57 -4.74 -12.77
CA TYR A 71 3.14 -3.72 -11.81
C TYR A 71 2.04 -2.85 -12.43
N GLU A 72 1.18 -2.28 -11.57
CA GLU A 72 0.20 -1.29 -12.01
C GLU A 72 0.92 0.06 -12.22
N PRO A 73 0.85 0.69 -13.41
CA PRO A 73 1.59 1.92 -13.69
C PRO A 73 1.23 3.09 -12.76
N ASP A 74 -0.03 3.17 -12.32
CA ASP A 74 -0.47 4.20 -11.38
C ASP A 74 0.05 3.97 -9.95
N LEU A 75 0.54 2.77 -9.62
CA LEU A 75 1.18 2.45 -8.34
C LEU A 75 2.71 2.42 -8.42
N PHE A 76 3.28 2.63 -9.60
CA PHE A 76 4.73 2.68 -9.80
C PHE A 76 5.25 4.09 -9.55
N VAL A 77 6.31 4.18 -8.73
CA VAL A 77 6.93 5.46 -8.38
C VAL A 77 8.05 5.79 -9.34
N ALA A 78 9.13 5.01 -9.30
CA ALA A 78 10.30 5.18 -10.17
C ALA A 78 11.22 3.95 -10.07
N ASP A 79 12.10 3.80 -11.07
CA ASP A 79 13.26 2.94 -10.94
C ASP A 79 14.28 3.55 -9.97
N LEU A 80 14.88 2.69 -9.14
CA LEU A 80 15.91 3.12 -8.19
C LEU A 80 17.28 3.10 -8.86
N SER A 81 18.11 4.10 -8.53
CA SER A 81 19.50 4.12 -9.01
C SER A 81 20.31 2.95 -8.41
N PRO A 82 21.36 2.45 -9.08
CA PRO A 82 22.22 1.38 -8.55
C PRO A 82 22.88 1.69 -7.19
N SER A 83 22.92 2.95 -6.77
CA SER A 83 23.44 3.40 -5.48
C SER A 83 22.37 3.54 -4.38
N HIS A 84 21.18 2.97 -4.54
CA HIS A 84 20.14 3.01 -3.51
C HIS A 84 20.52 2.10 -2.33
N VAL A 85 20.48 2.63 -1.10
CA VAL A 85 20.79 1.94 0.16
C VAL A 85 19.75 2.31 1.21
#